data_AF-A0A527Q1Y0-F1
#
_entry.id   AF-A0A527Q1Y0-F1
#
_cell.length_a   1.000
_cell.length_b   1.000
_cell.length_c   1.000
_cell.angle_alpha   90.00
_cell.angle_beta   90.00
_cell.angle_gamma   90.00
#
_symmetry.space_group_name_H-M   'P 1'
#
loop_
_entity.id
_entity.type
_entity.pdbx_description
1 polymer ?
#
loop_
_entity_poly.entity_id
_entity_poly.type
_entity_poly.pdbx_seq_one_letter_code
_entity_poly.pdbx_strand_id
1 'polypeptide(L)' 'RNRTVIGDIRGLGSMIGAELVEDGETRKPARALTAKIIKEAASRGLLLASAGRHFNVIRFLVPLVLTDAQV' A
#
# COMPACT_ATOMS: atom_id res chain seq x y z
N ARG A 1 17.97 3.71 -4.47
CA ARG A 1 17.12 3.70 -3.24
C ARG A 1 16.59 2.29 -3.06
N ASN A 2 16.93 1.62 -1.97
CA ASN A 2 16.69 0.18 -1.76
C ASN A 2 15.19 -0.09 -1.59
N ARG A 3 14.54 -0.78 -2.55
CA ARG A 3 13.08 -1.07 -2.56
C ARG A 3 12.74 -2.46 -1.98
N THR A 4 13.57 -3.00 -1.09
CA THR A 4 13.47 -4.40 -0.63
C THR A 4 12.14 -4.78 0.03
N VAL A 5 11.39 -3.80 0.53
CA VAL A 5 10.08 -4.02 1.19
C VAL A 5 8.89 -4.01 0.22
N ILE A 6 9.08 -3.57 -1.03
CA ILE A 6 8.01 -3.55 -2.04
C ILE A 6 8.13 -4.85 -2.84
N GLY A 7 7.20 -5.77 -2.60
CA GLY A 7 7.21 -7.07 -3.26
C GLY A 7 6.62 -7.03 -4.67
N ASP A 8 5.52 -6.30 -4.85
CA ASP A 8 4.80 -6.17 -6.11
C ASP A 8 3.91 -4.91 -6.12
N ILE A 9 3.72 -4.32 -7.30
CA ILE A 9 2.78 -3.22 -7.55
C ILE A 9 1.87 -3.63 -8.70
N ARG A 10 0.56 -3.69 -8.45
CA ARG A 10 -0.42 -4.19 -9.43
C ARG A 10 -1.70 -3.38 -9.42
N GLY A 11 -2.38 -3.29 -10.55
CA GLY A 11 -3.66 -2.60 -10.69
C GLY A 11 -3.80 -1.87 -12.01
N LEU A 12 -4.96 -1.25 -12.22
CA LEU A 12 -5.29 -0.46 -13.41
C LEU A 12 -6.10 0.78 -12.98
N GLY A 13 -5.79 1.93 -13.56
CA GLY A 13 -6.44 3.20 -13.24
C GLY A 13 -6.35 3.56 -11.75
N SER A 14 -7.46 4.01 -11.18
CA SER A 14 -7.57 4.48 -9.79
C SER A 14 -7.59 3.38 -8.71
N MET A 15 -7.40 2.12 -9.10
CA MET A 15 -7.33 0.98 -8.19
C MET A 15 -5.97 0.29 -8.28
N ILE A 16 -5.07 0.62 -7.35
CA ILE A 16 -3.71 0.11 -7.28
C ILE A 16 -3.47 -0.58 -5.93
N GLY A 17 -2.84 -1.75 -5.97
CA GLY A 17 -2.36 -2.49 -4.81
C GLY A 17 -0.83 -2.46 -4.74
N ALA A 18 -0.29 -2.03 -3.61
CA ALA A 18 1.13 -2.14 -3.30
C ALA A 18 1.35 -3.22 -2.24
N GLU A 19 1.97 -4.32 -2.63
CA GLU A 19 2.28 -5.43 -1.74
C GLU A 19 3.58 -5.20 -0.98
N LEU A 20 3.51 -5.31 0.34
CA LEU A 20 4.66 -5.19 1.21
C LEU A 20 5.13 -6.55 1.71
N VAL A 21 6.44 -6.73 1.65
CA VAL A 21 7.16 -7.90 2.15
C VAL A 21 8.24 -7.49 3.14
N GLU A 22 8.62 -8.40 4.03
CA GLU A 22 9.64 -8.12 5.05
C GLU A 22 11.01 -7.88 4.41
N ASP A 23 11.29 -8.61 3.33
CA ASP A 23 12.50 -8.52 2.52
C ASP A 23 12.27 -9.10 1.11
N GLY A 24 13.23 -8.86 0.21
CA GLY A 24 13.16 -9.27 -1.18
C GLY A 24 13.48 -10.75 -1.45
N GLU A 25 14.05 -11.46 -0.48
CA GLU A 25 14.48 -12.87 -0.62
C GLU A 25 13.37 -13.82 -0.16
N THR A 26 12.93 -13.69 1.09
CA THR A 26 11.89 -14.53 1.69
C THR A 26 10.49 -14.15 1.23
N ARG A 27 10.31 -12.88 0.84
CA ARG A 27 9.03 -12.28 0.44
C ARG A 27 7.90 -12.53 1.44
N LYS A 28 8.23 -12.67 2.73
CA LYS A 28 7.22 -12.87 3.78
C LYS A 28 6.27 -11.67 3.86
N PRO A 29 4.94 -11.86 4.01
CA PRO A 29 3.99 -10.76 4.09
C PRO A 29 4.23 -9.81 5.28
N ALA A 30 4.50 -8.52 5.00
CA ALA A 30 4.83 -7.54 6.04
C ALA A 30 3.60 -6.87 6.69
N ARG A 31 2.69 -7.68 7.27
CA ARG A 31 1.43 -7.20 7.86
C ARG A 31 1.61 -6.06 8.88
N ALA A 32 2.58 -6.20 9.79
CA ALA A 32 2.81 -5.20 10.84
C ALA A 32 3.28 -3.86 10.25
N LEU A 33 4.13 -3.90 9.23
CA LEU A 33 4.58 -2.72 8.51
C LEU A 33 3.42 -2.05 7.77
N THR A 34 2.58 -2.83 7.07
CA THR A 34 1.39 -2.32 6.37
C THR A 34 0.46 -1.58 7.34
N ALA A 35 0.16 -2.16 8.50
CA ALA A 35 -0.69 -1.52 9.51
C ALA A 35 -0.05 -0.22 10.05
N LYS A 36 1.27 -0.21 10.28
CA LYS A 36 1.99 0.98 10.73
C LYS A 36 1.93 2.11 9.70
N ILE A 37 2.13 1.79 8.42
CA ILE A 37 2.06 2.78 7.33
C ILE A 37 0.65 3.35 7.21
N ILE A 38 -0.38 2.51 7.27
CA ILE A 38 -1.77 2.98 7.20
C ILE A 38 -2.11 3.91 8.37
N LYS A 39 -1.69 3.55 9.60
CA LYS A 39 -1.88 4.40 10.78
C LYS A 39 -1.18 5.75 10.63
N GLU A 40 0.03 5.75 10.09
CA GLU A 40 0.80 6.97 9.85
C GLU A 40 0.22 7.81 8.70
N ALA A 41 -0.33 7.19 7.66
CA ALA A 41 -1.04 7.91 6.61
C ALA A 41 -2.29 8.60 7.19
N ALA A 42 -3.05 7.90 8.02
CA ALA A 42 -4.25 8.44 8.66
C ALA A 42 -3.92 9.61 9.60
N SER A 43 -2.83 9.53 10.38
CA SER A 43 -2.39 10.65 11.24
C SER A 43 -1.98 11.90 10.46
N ARG A 44 -1.67 11.74 9.16
CA ARG A 44 -1.33 12.82 8.22
C ARG A 44 -2.50 13.25 7.33
N GLY A 45 -3.70 12.72 7.56
CA GLY A 45 -4.90 13.07 6.80
C GLY A 45 -5.12 12.27 5.52
N LEU A 46 -4.35 11.20 5.27
CA LEU A 46 -4.54 10.30 4.13
C LEU A 46 -5.16 8.97 4.59
N LEU A 47 -6.39 8.71 4.16
CA LEU A 47 -7.08 7.45 4.46
C LEU A 47 -6.67 6.37 3.47
N LEU A 48 -6.02 5.32 3.98
CA LEU A 48 -5.65 4.13 3.23
C LEU A 48 -6.24 2.88 3.88
N ALA A 49 -6.38 1.81 3.10
CA ALA A 49 -6.89 0.54 3.59
C ALA A 49 -5.93 -0.61 3.24
N SER A 50 -5.80 -1.58 4.15
CA SER A 50 -5.11 -2.83 3.87
C SER A 50 -6.02 -3.78 3.10
N ALA A 51 -5.43 -4.63 2.26
CA ALA A 51 -6.13 -5.67 1.51
C ALA A 51 -5.28 -6.96 1.42
N GLY A 52 -5.84 -7.96 0.73
CA GLY A 52 -5.21 -9.27 0.52
C GLY A 52 -5.35 -10.20 1.73
N ARG A 53 -5.11 -11.50 1.50
CA ARG A 53 -5.27 -12.57 2.51
C ARG A 53 -4.42 -12.35 3.76
N HIS A 54 -3.26 -11.74 3.60
CA HIS A 54 -2.27 -11.53 4.66
C HIS A 54 -2.28 -10.10 5.23
N PHE A 55 -3.20 -9.24 4.77
CA PHE A 55 -3.27 -7.82 5.15
C PHE A 55 -1.96 -7.05 4.92
N ASN A 56 -1.16 -7.46 3.93
CA ASN A 56 0.13 -6.87 3.59
C ASN A 56 0.08 -5.98 2.34
N VAL A 57 -1.09 -5.77 1.75
CA VAL A 57 -1.26 -4.93 0.56
C VAL A 57 -1.88 -3.59 0.96
N ILE A 58 -1.26 -2.47 0.61
CA ILE A 58 -1.90 -1.15 0.69
C ILE A 58 -2.75 -0.98 -0.56
N ARG A 59 -4.05 -0.75 -0.39
CA ARG A 59 -5.01 -0.54 -1.47
C ARG A 59 -5.26 0.96 -1.64
N PHE A 60 -4.76 1.50 -2.74
CA PHE A 60 -5.15 2.81 -3.27
C PHE A 60 -6.42 2.61 -4.07
N LEU A 61 -7.52 3.12 -3.57
CA LEU A 61 -8.82 3.12 -4.25
C LEU A 61 -9.42 4.51 -4.07
N VAL A 62 -9.03 5.40 -4.98
CA VAL A 62 -9.41 6.81 -4.91
C VAL A 62 -10.70 7.07 -5.70
N PRO A 63 -11.47 8.11 -5.38
CA PRO A 63 -12.62 8.52 -6.19
C PRO A 63 -12.20 8.85 -7.62
N LEU A 64 -13.05 8.55 -8.61
CA LEU A 64 -12.77 8.84 -10.03
C LEU A 64 -12.85 10.34 -10.37
N VAL A 65 -13.34 11.16 -9.46
CA VAL A 65 -13.49 12.61 -9.60
C VAL A 65 -12.32 13.38 -8.96
N LEU A 66 -11.29 12.68 -8.47
CA LEU A 66 -10.12 13.33 -7.90
C LEU A 66 -9.33 14.09 -9.00
N THR A 67 -8.77 15.23 -8.61
CA THR A 67 -7.89 16.04 -9.47
C THR A 67 -6.45 15.55 -9.40
N ASP A 68 -5.63 15.87 -10.40
CA ASP A 68 -4.19 15.52 -10.39
C ASP A 68 -3.46 16.05 -9.16
N ALA A 69 -3.90 17.19 -8.60
CA ALA A 69 -3.32 17.76 -7.38
C ALA A 69 -3.65 16.97 -6.10
N GLN A 70 -4.62 16.06 -6.15
CA GLN A 70 -5.03 15.21 -5.04
C GLN A 70 -4.47 13.77 -5.13
N VAL A 71 -3.76 13.43 -6.22
CA VAL A 71 -3.01 12.17 -6.41
C VAL A 71 -1.70 12.24 -5.62
#